data_AF-A0A372Q2V8-F1
#
_entry.id   AF-A0A372Q2V8-F1
#
_cell.length_a   1.000
_cell.length_b   1.000
_cell.length_c   1.000
_cell.angle_alpha   90.00
_cell.angle_beta   90.00
_cell.angle_gamma   90.00
#
_symmetry.space_group_name_H-M   'P 1'
#
loop_
_entity.id
_entity.type
_entity.pdbx_description
1 polymer ?
#
loop_
_entity_poly.entity_id
_entity_poly.type
_entity_poly.pdbx_seq_one_letter_code
_entity_poly.pdbx_strand_id
1 'polypeptide(L)'
;MLKRNEDFECEALHNAIDHLYLKLRNAGTLSKYTFNVNRQEIMCLSAYAFQYILNRKQSYHRGILAYFKKILKDNQLNNLNSIVDWKLSLVFDKIIF
;
A
#
# COMPACT_ATOMS: atom_id res chain seq x y z
N MET A 1 -4.39 28.40 11.12
CA MET A 1 -3.76 27.30 10.36
C MET A 1 -4.31 25.99 10.90
N LEU A 2 -5.09 25.24 10.11
CA LEU A 2 -5.50 23.88 10.49
C LEU A 2 -4.26 23.00 10.51
N LYS A 3 -3.90 22.49 11.69
CA LYS A 3 -2.77 21.58 11.84
C LYS A 3 -3.20 20.24 11.25
N ARG A 4 -2.47 19.78 10.24
CA ARG A 4 -2.72 18.50 9.58
C ARG A 4 -2.59 17.36 10.61
N ASN A 5 -3.53 16.43 10.57
CA ASN A 5 -3.53 15.26 11.45
C ASN A 5 -3.01 14.05 10.67
N GLU A 6 -1.68 13.91 10.61
CA GLU A 6 -1.04 12.81 9.87
C GLU A 6 -1.30 11.45 10.50
N ASP A 7 -1.56 11.38 11.81
CA ASP A 7 -1.93 10.14 12.51
C ASP A 7 -3.28 9.61 12.00
N PHE A 8 -4.28 10.50 11.87
CA PHE A 8 -5.56 10.14 11.28
C PHE A 8 -5.39 9.64 9.83
N GLU A 9 -4.56 10.31 9.03
CA GLU A 9 -4.33 9.90 7.65
C GLU A 9 -3.64 8.53 7.56
N CYS A 10 -2.67 8.26 8.43
CA CYS A 10 -2.00 6.94 8.49
C CYS A 10 -2.99 5.85 8.91
N GLU A 11 -3.82 6.11 9.92
CA GLU A 11 -4.87 5.20 10.38
C GLU A 11 -5.91 4.93 9.28
N ALA A 12 -6.34 5.96 8.56
CA ALA A 12 -7.28 5.82 7.45
C ALA A 12 -6.70 4.95 6.33
N LEU A 13 -5.42 5.14 6.00
CA LEU A 13 -4.73 4.32 4.99
C LEU A 13 -4.52 2.88 5.47
N HIS A 14 -4.18 2.66 6.74
CA HIS A 14 -4.08 1.32 7.31
C HIS A 14 -5.40 0.56 7.21
N ASN A 15 -6.50 1.20 7.62
CA ASN A 15 -7.84 0.63 7.54
C ASN A 15 -8.28 0.33 6.10
N ALA A 16 -7.89 1.18 5.14
CA ALA A 16 -8.15 0.94 3.72
C ALA A 16 -7.41 -0.32 3.20
N ILE A 17 -6.16 -0.51 3.61
CA ILE A 17 -5.37 -1.70 3.26
C ILE A 17 -5.98 -2.96 3.88
N ASP A 18 -6.42 -2.88 5.13
CA ASP A 18 -7.10 -4.00 5.79
C ASP A 18 -8.42 -4.38 5.12
N HIS A 19 -9.20 -3.38 4.72
CA HIS A 19 -10.42 -3.61 3.97
C HIS A 19 -10.15 -4.25 2.60
N LEU A 20 -9.08 -3.83 1.91
CA LEU A 20 -8.63 -4.45 0.66
C LEU A 20 -8.25 -5.91 0.88
N TYR A 21 -7.47 -6.22 1.92
CA TYR A 21 -7.12 -7.59 2.29
C TYR A 21 -8.37 -8.45 2.51
N LEU A 22 -9.34 -7.98 3.30
CA LEU A 22 -10.58 -8.71 3.57
C LEU A 22 -11.37 -8.98 2.28
N LYS A 23 -11.46 -8.00 1.38
CA LYS A 23 -12.10 -8.18 0.07
C LYS A 23 -11.38 -9.24 -0.79
N LEU A 24 -10.05 -9.19 -0.86
CA LEU A 24 -9.26 -10.15 -1.64
C LEU A 24 -9.36 -11.57 -1.05
N ARG A 25 -9.31 -11.69 0.28
CA ARG A 25 -9.50 -12.98 0.98
C ARG A 25 -10.86 -13.58 0.66
N ASN A 26 -11.93 -12.78 0.77
CA ASN A 26 -13.29 -13.24 0.49
C ASN A 26 -13.45 -13.62 -1.00
N ALA A 27 -12.89 -12.84 -1.91
CA ALA A 27 -12.89 -13.16 -3.34
C ALA A 27 -12.16 -14.49 -3.63
N GLY A 28 -11.03 -14.75 -2.97
CA GLY A 28 -10.28 -16.01 -3.10
C GLY A 28 -11.05 -17.23 -2.60
N THR A 29 -11.99 -17.05 -1.66
CA THR A 29 -12.86 -18.14 -1.17
C THR A 29 -14.11 -18.39 -2.05
N LEU A 30 -14.57 -17.38 -2.79
CA LEU A 30 -15.77 -17.45 -3.63
C LEU A 30 -15.47 -17.77 -5.10
N SER A 31 -14.19 -17.74 -5.47
CA SER A 31 -13.71 -17.94 -6.83
C SER A 31 -13.63 -19.41 -7.22
N LYS A 32 -13.79 -19.71 -8.51
CA LYS A 32 -13.58 -21.06 -9.10
C LYS A 32 -12.14 -21.56 -8.91
N TYR A 33 -11.22 -20.64 -8.60
CA TYR A 33 -9.83 -20.88 -8.22
C TYR A 33 -9.60 -20.41 -6.79
N THR A 34 -9.23 -21.31 -5.89
CA THR A 34 -8.86 -20.95 -4.53
C THR A 34 -7.45 -20.41 -4.50
N PHE A 35 -7.29 -19.18 -4.01
CA PHE A 35 -5.98 -18.60 -3.72
C PHE A 35 -5.95 -18.07 -2.30
N ASN A 36 -4.86 -18.34 -1.59
CA ASN A 36 -4.65 -17.86 -0.23
C ASN A 36 -3.93 -16.51 -0.29
N VAL A 37 -4.54 -15.49 0.29
CA VAL A 37 -3.97 -14.15 0.36
C VAL A 37 -3.40 -13.95 1.75
N ASN A 38 -2.11 -13.72 1.87
CA ASN A 38 -1.48 -13.39 3.14
C ASN A 38 -1.61 -11.87 3.41
N ARG A 39 -2.11 -11.51 4.61
CA ARG A 39 -2.26 -10.11 5.03
C ARG A 39 -0.95 -9.34 4.98
N GLN A 40 0.18 -9.94 5.39
CA GLN A 40 1.49 -9.28 5.38
C GLN A 40 1.96 -8.99 3.94
N GLU A 41 1.66 -9.88 3.00
CA GLU A 41 2.00 -9.67 1.58
C GLU A 41 1.21 -8.50 1.00
N ILE A 42 -0.09 -8.42 1.28
CA ILE A 42 -0.94 -7.29 0.88
C ILE A 42 -0.47 -5.98 1.52
N MET A 43 -0.11 -6.01 2.80
CA MET A 43 0.43 -4.84 3.49
C MET A 43 1.73 -4.36 2.85
N CYS A 44 2.65 -5.27 2.52
CA CYS A 44 3.90 -4.92 1.86
C CYS A 44 3.69 -4.35 0.45
N LEU A 45 2.85 -5.01 -0.37
CA LEU A 45 2.53 -4.52 -1.71
C LEU A 45 1.87 -3.14 -1.67
N SER A 46 0.97 -2.92 -0.71
CA SER A 46 0.34 -1.62 -0.49
C SER A 46 1.36 -0.57 -0.07
N ALA A 47 2.28 -0.92 0.84
CA ALA A 47 3.33 -0.02 1.28
C ALA A 47 4.30 0.35 0.14
N TYR A 48 4.65 -0.60 -0.74
CA TYR A 48 5.43 -0.30 -1.96
C TYR A 48 4.67 0.64 -2.91
N ALA A 49 3.38 0.41 -3.13
CA ALA A 49 2.54 1.28 -3.96
C ALA A 49 2.47 2.72 -3.41
N PHE A 50 2.19 2.86 -2.11
CA PHE A 50 2.15 4.18 -1.46
C PHE A 50 3.53 4.83 -1.43
N GLN A 51 4.62 4.10 -1.17
CA GLN A 51 5.97 4.65 -1.25
C GLN A 51 6.25 5.21 -2.65
N TYR A 52 5.90 4.48 -3.70
CA TYR A 52 6.08 4.92 -5.08
C TYR A 52 5.29 6.20 -5.38
N ILE A 53 4.00 6.23 -5.02
CA ILE A 53 3.13 7.40 -5.20
C ILE A 53 3.65 8.62 -4.41
N LEU A 54 3.89 8.43 -3.11
CA LEU A 54 4.25 9.52 -2.19
C LEU A 54 5.67 10.03 -2.44
N ASN A 55 6.56 9.22 -3.02
CA ASN A 55 7.86 9.67 -3.49
C ASN A 55 7.77 10.75 -4.59
N ARG A 56 6.67 10.81 -5.35
CA ARG A 56 6.42 11.91 -6.31
C ARG A 56 5.95 13.20 -5.62
N LYS A 57 5.53 13.15 -4.35
CA LYS A 57 5.01 14.29 -3.54
C LYS A 57 5.62 14.38 -2.14
N GLN A 58 6.92 14.09 -2.00
CA GLN A 58 7.57 13.98 -0.69
C GLN A 58 7.53 15.26 0.15
N SER A 59 7.47 16.44 -0.48
CA SER A 59 7.40 17.71 0.25
C SER A 59 6.14 17.83 1.10
N TYR A 60 5.02 17.24 0.66
CA TYR A 60 3.73 17.36 1.32
C TYR A 60 3.43 16.19 2.26
N HIS A 61 3.85 14.95 1.96
CA HIS A 61 3.43 13.75 2.71
C HIS A 61 4.56 13.05 3.49
N ARG A 62 5.44 13.80 4.15
CA ARG A 62 6.65 13.23 4.80
C ARG A 62 6.32 12.21 5.90
N GLY A 63 5.34 12.49 6.76
CA GLY A 63 4.96 11.57 7.84
C GLY A 63 4.40 10.25 7.33
N ILE A 64 3.44 10.30 6.42
CA ILE A 64 2.86 9.11 5.79
C ILE A 64 3.93 8.30 5.04
N LEU A 65 4.84 8.96 4.33
CA LEU A 65 5.93 8.28 3.64
C LEU A 65 6.86 7.58 4.64
N ALA A 66 7.17 8.20 5.79
CA ALA A 66 7.98 7.59 6.83
C ALA A 66 7.28 6.36 7.44
N TYR A 67 5.96 6.44 7.65
CA TYR A 67 5.13 5.33 8.11
C TYR A 67 5.25 4.11 7.18
N PHE A 68 5.05 4.28 5.87
CA PHE A 68 5.17 3.16 4.93
C PHE A 68 6.59 2.64 4.77
N LYS A 69 7.60 3.52 4.82
CA LYS A 69 9.02 3.08 4.85
C LYS A 69 9.31 2.20 6.07
N LYS A 70 8.73 2.52 7.23
CA LYS A 70 8.86 1.69 8.44
C LYS A 70 8.22 0.31 8.24
N ILE A 71 6.99 0.26 7.70
CA ILE A 71 6.33 -1.02 7.37
C ILE A 71 7.21 -1.88 6.46
N LEU A 72 7.81 -1.30 5.42
CA LEU A 72 8.70 -2.04 4.51
C LEU A 72 10.00 -2.50 5.18
N LYS A 73 10.54 -1.72 6.12
CA LYS A 73 11.72 -2.12 6.88
C LYS A 73 11.43 -3.28 7.84
N ASP A 74 10.26 -3.25 8.47
CA ASP A 74 9.84 -4.23 9.46
C ASP A 74 9.39 -5.55 8.81
N ASN A 75 8.99 -5.51 7.53
CA ASN A 75 8.58 -6.70 6.76
C ASN A 75 9.59 -7.00 5.64
N GLN A 76 10.47 -7.97 5.87
CA GLN A 76 11.52 -8.38 4.90
C GLN A 76 11.00 -9.26 3.75
N LEU A 77 9.82 -8.95 3.19
CA LEU A 77 9.26 -9.67 2.04
C LEU A 77 9.87 -9.12 0.73
N ASN A 78 11.19 -9.25 0.58
CA ASN A 78 11.98 -8.67 -0.51
C ASN A 78 11.57 -9.18 -1.90
N ASN A 79 10.99 -10.39 -1.98
CA ASN A 79 10.61 -11.00 -3.26
C ASN A 79 9.27 -10.52 -3.82
N LEU A 80 8.43 -9.82 -3.03
CA LEU A 80 7.14 -9.32 -3.53
C LEU A 80 7.31 -8.09 -4.41
N ASN A 81 8.34 -7.29 -4.16
CA ASN A 81 8.58 -6.05 -4.89
C ASN A 81 8.92 -6.30 -6.36
N SER A 82 9.46 -7.47 -6.71
CA SER A 82 9.79 -7.85 -8.09
C SER A 82 8.61 -8.42 -8.88
N ILE A 83 7.49 -8.72 -8.21
CA ILE A 83 6.28 -9.28 -8.87
C ILE A 83 5.54 -8.20 -9.65
N VAL A 84 5.57 -6.96 -9.16
CA VAL A 84 4.91 -5.83 -9.79
C VAL A 84 5.96 -4.98 -10.50
N ASP A 85 5.78 -4.75 -11.80
CA ASP A 85 6.57 -3.72 -12.47
C ASP A 85 6.03 -2.33 -12.12
N TRP A 86 6.58 -1.76 -11.06
CA TRP A 86 6.20 -0.43 -10.55
C TRP A 86 6.51 0.70 -11.54
N LYS A 87 7.43 0.50 -12.49
CA LYS A 87 7.78 1.51 -13.49
C LYS A 87 6.84 1.47 -14.70
N LEU A 88 6.38 0.28 -15.08
CA LEU A 88 5.47 0.10 -16.22
C LEU A 88 3.99 0.11 -15.84
N SER A 89 3.66 0.14 -14.54
CA SER A 89 2.27 0.18 -14.10
C SER A 89 1.62 1.53 -14.47
N LEU A 90 0.98 1.56 -15.63
CA LEU A 90 0.17 2.67 -16.16
C LEU A 90 -0.92 3.14 -15.19
N VAL A 91 -1.27 2.32 -14.19
CA VAL A 91 -2.18 2.69 -13.11
C VAL A 91 -1.68 3.93 -12.36
N PHE A 92 -0.37 4.07 -12.14
CA PHE A 92 0.18 5.22 -11.42
C PHE A 92 0.27 6.48 -12.28
N ASP A 93 0.35 6.35 -13.60
CA ASP A 93 0.37 7.49 -14.52
C ASP A 93 -1.03 8.09 -14.74
N LYS A 94 -2.09 7.30 -14.51
CA LYS A 94 -3.47 7.76 -14.51
C LYS A 94 -3.87 8.51 -13.24
N ILE A 95 -3.03 8.51 -12.20
CA ILE A 95 -3.30 9.28 -10.99
C ILE A 95 -2.95 10.74 -11.29
N ILE A 96 -3.94 11.47 -11.80
CA ILE A 96 -3.86 12.92 -12.00
C ILE A 96 -3.85 13.56 -10.61
N PHE A 97 -2.90 14.45 -10.39
CA PHE A 97 -2.47 14.90 -9.07
C PHE A 97 -2.48 16.41 -8.93
#